data_AF-A0A5M3WKU5-F1
#
_entry.id   AF-A0A5M3WKU5-F1
#
_cell.length_a   1.000
_cell.length_b   1.000
_cell.length_c   1.000
_cell.angle_alpha   90.00
_cell.angle_beta   90.00
_cell.angle_gamma   90.00
#
_symmetry.space_group_name_H-M   'P 1'
#
loop_
_entity.id
_entity.type
_entity.pdbx_description
1 polymer ?
#
loop_
_entity_poly.entity_id
_entity_poly.type
_entity_poly.pdbx_seq_one_letter_code
_entity_poly.pdbx_strand_id
1 'polypeptide(L)'
;MPTGNGWRFLAPGENQMTVPHPPANPIASFSAELRSLAADRTIGDLAGRTGLLTETVKLLLAGEQLFSWEVTSVFLDACDATPHQWRPRWERLAREKGRRVWSRKYDPVGAFPDPDSARSIDEFVDLMQKLRVHAGELTYQTLEDRAKVEHRRLPHTTVNAVMKKRTRPQPDLVEAFVEACGLPLPERRRWRMKWMELVAQGQGDHTATINGAQAQQTVPESPSPPIPIVSSSAPLAESASTADSAPDMPPPAPKRLIRRVVLGVSGAFLLLAGIGVGRLTAAEVVETPILGGPPYSLIQDQPLSLPYKLPMSRDWHLDLRLTLGHTPEGGLQNCTYYGQMLVRIERPGASPLEYKSLLGHRNLTLPRIPIGRTDSMRIVVTFKVVGRPTPALDGPCQLTLDLNGSTVRAGE
;
A
#
# COMPACT_ATOMS: atom_id res chain seq x y z
N MET A 1 -62.02 33.80 -55.15
CA MET A 1 -60.60 34.21 -55.06
C MET A 1 -60.38 34.89 -53.71
N PRO A 2 -59.57 34.29 -52.84
CA PRO A 2 -58.65 35.06 -52.01
C PRO A 2 -57.21 34.56 -52.15
N THR A 3 -56.30 35.49 -51.97
CA THR A 3 -54.88 35.48 -52.29
C THR A 3 -54.01 34.87 -51.20
N GLY A 4 -53.12 33.96 -51.62
CA GLY A 4 -51.75 33.72 -51.15
C GLY A 4 -51.39 33.91 -49.68
N ASN A 5 -51.28 32.80 -48.94
CA ASN A 5 -50.50 32.72 -47.71
C ASN A 5 -49.01 32.56 -48.04
N GLY A 6 -48.24 33.62 -47.79
CA GLY A 6 -46.79 33.62 -47.89
C GLY A 6 -46.14 32.88 -46.73
N TRP A 7 -45.58 31.70 -47.01
CA TRP A 7 -44.65 31.01 -46.12
C TRP A 7 -43.31 31.77 -46.15
N ARG A 8 -43.05 32.57 -45.12
CA ARG A 8 -41.70 33.10 -44.85
C ARG A 8 -40.83 31.97 -44.31
N PHE A 9 -39.90 31.50 -45.13
CA PHE A 9 -38.74 30.73 -44.66
C PHE A 9 -37.92 31.62 -43.72
N LEU A 10 -37.91 31.30 -42.43
CA LEU A 10 -36.89 31.80 -41.50
C LEU A 10 -35.56 31.15 -41.90
N ALA A 11 -34.55 31.98 -42.16
CA ALA A 11 -33.19 31.53 -42.40
C ALA A 11 -32.70 30.66 -41.23
N PRO A 12 -31.81 29.66 -41.47
CA PRO A 12 -31.18 28.90 -40.41
C PRO A 12 -30.24 29.83 -39.63
N GLY A 13 -30.81 30.51 -38.63
CA GLY A 13 -30.08 31.24 -37.62
C GLY A 13 -29.27 30.24 -36.81
N GLU A 14 -27.97 30.34 -37.01
CA GLU A 14 -26.88 29.54 -36.46
C GLU A 14 -26.83 29.63 -34.93
N ASN A 15 -27.78 29.00 -34.23
CA ASN A 15 -27.62 28.63 -32.83
C ASN A 15 -26.67 27.44 -32.78
N GLN A 16 -25.37 27.69 -33.00
CA GLN A 16 -24.32 26.81 -32.53
C GLN A 16 -24.45 26.73 -31.02
N MET A 17 -25.24 25.74 -30.57
CA MET A 17 -25.29 25.28 -29.19
C MET A 17 -23.85 24.89 -28.87
N THR A 18 -23.13 25.83 -28.26
CA THR A 18 -21.72 25.70 -27.94
C THR A 18 -21.65 24.53 -27.00
N VAL A 19 -21.31 23.35 -27.51
CA VAL A 19 -21.14 22.16 -26.68
C VAL A 19 -20.03 22.54 -25.72
N PRO A 20 -20.34 22.75 -24.42
CA PRO A 20 -19.33 23.19 -23.49
C PRO A 20 -18.22 22.15 -23.53
N HIS A 21 -17.00 22.59 -23.84
CA HIS A 21 -15.86 21.70 -23.90
C HIS A 21 -15.84 20.89 -22.61
N PRO A 22 -15.85 19.54 -22.68
CA PRO A 22 -15.82 18.74 -21.49
C PRO A 22 -14.57 19.15 -20.69
N PRO A 23 -14.70 19.37 -19.37
CA PRO A 23 -13.57 19.78 -18.56
C PRO A 23 -12.43 18.78 -18.76
N ALA A 24 -11.21 19.31 -18.94
CA ALA A 24 -10.03 18.51 -19.31
C ALA A 24 -9.74 17.34 -18.36
N ASN A 25 -10.36 17.31 -17.18
CA ASN A 25 -10.31 16.20 -16.25
C ASN A 25 -11.72 15.92 -15.66
N PRO A 26 -12.38 14.80 -16.03
CA PRO A 26 -13.72 14.48 -15.51
C PRO A 26 -13.74 14.17 -14.00
N ILE A 27 -12.62 13.77 -13.41
CA ILE A 27 -12.48 13.64 -11.95
C ILE A 27 -12.49 15.01 -11.28
N ALA A 28 -11.83 16.02 -11.86
CA ALA A 28 -11.82 17.38 -11.33
C ALA A 28 -13.22 17.99 -11.34
N SER A 29 -14.02 17.71 -12.38
CA SER A 29 -15.44 18.09 -12.44
C SER A 29 -16.28 17.40 -11.36
N PHE A 30 -16.15 16.08 -11.20
CA PHE A 30 -16.82 15.35 -10.13
C PHE A 30 -16.49 15.92 -8.75
N SER A 31 -15.22 16.25 -8.51
CA SER A 31 -14.75 16.79 -7.23
C SER A 31 -15.14 18.25 -7.01
N ALA A 32 -15.31 19.04 -8.08
CA ALA A 32 -15.88 20.38 -7.99
C ALA A 32 -17.33 20.35 -7.49
N GLU A 33 -18.11 19.36 -7.91
CA GLU A 33 -19.47 19.17 -7.41
C GLU A 33 -19.49 18.68 -5.96
N LEU A 34 -18.58 17.78 -5.57
CA LEU A 34 -18.39 17.42 -4.16
C LEU A 34 -18.05 18.66 -3.30
N ARG A 35 -17.21 19.57 -3.81
CA ARG A 35 -16.91 20.85 -3.14
C ARG A 35 -18.14 21.74 -3.03
N SER A 36 -18.99 21.78 -4.06
CA SER A 36 -20.24 22.55 -4.01
C SER A 36 -21.20 22.00 -2.95
N LEU A 37 -21.27 20.68 -2.76
CA LEU A 37 -22.06 20.06 -1.69
C LEU A 37 -21.53 20.37 -0.29
N ALA A 38 -20.22 20.54 -0.16
CA ALA A 38 -19.52 20.77 1.10
C ALA A 38 -19.35 22.27 1.45
N ALA A 39 -19.90 23.19 0.64
CA ALA A 39 -19.59 24.62 0.72
C ALA A 39 -19.95 25.26 2.08
N ASP A 40 -20.89 24.69 2.82
CA ASP A 40 -21.39 25.14 4.11
C ASP A 40 -20.73 24.45 5.32
N ARG A 41 -19.78 23.53 5.10
CA ARG A 41 -19.16 22.72 6.15
C ARG A 41 -17.65 22.88 6.15
N THR A 42 -17.05 22.84 7.35
CA THR A 42 -15.59 22.82 7.43
C THR A 42 -15.07 21.41 7.14
N ILE A 43 -13.80 21.32 6.73
CA ILE A 43 -13.12 20.03 6.52
C ILE A 43 -13.08 19.21 7.83
N GLY A 44 -12.95 19.88 8.98
CA GLY A 44 -12.97 19.24 10.30
C GLY A 44 -14.33 18.62 10.62
N ASP A 45 -15.42 19.32 10.32
CA ASP A 45 -16.78 18.80 10.54
C ASP A 45 -17.04 17.57 9.67
N LEU A 46 -16.64 17.63 8.40
CA LEU A 46 -16.76 16.50 7.47
C LEU A 46 -15.93 15.30 7.92
N ALA A 47 -14.70 15.51 8.40
CA ALA A 47 -13.87 14.46 8.98
C ALA A 47 -14.56 13.81 10.19
N GLY A 48 -15.11 14.62 11.10
CA GLY A 48 -15.86 14.13 12.26
C GLY A 48 -17.12 13.34 11.89
N ARG A 49 -17.91 13.80 10.92
CA ARG A 49 -19.14 13.11 10.45
C ARG A 49 -18.83 11.80 9.72
N THR A 50 -17.72 11.74 8.97
CA THR A 50 -17.35 10.57 8.16
C THR A 50 -16.49 9.55 8.91
N GLY A 51 -15.85 9.92 10.02
CA GLY A 51 -14.83 9.11 10.69
C GLY A 51 -13.50 9.02 9.91
N LEU A 52 -13.35 9.78 8.82
CA LEU A 52 -12.13 9.85 8.02
C LEU A 52 -11.16 10.89 8.60
N LEU A 53 -9.87 10.75 8.28
CA LEU A 53 -8.87 11.78 8.54
C LEU A 53 -9.16 13.04 7.72
N THR A 54 -8.88 14.22 8.31
CA THR A 54 -8.92 15.52 7.64
C THR A 54 -8.15 15.54 6.32
N GLU A 55 -7.01 14.84 6.28
CA GLU A 55 -6.18 14.71 5.07
C GLU A 55 -6.90 13.92 3.96
N THR A 56 -7.60 12.84 4.32
CA THR A 56 -8.40 12.07 3.37
C THR A 56 -9.51 12.92 2.75
N VAL A 57 -10.19 13.74 3.56
CA VAL A 57 -11.23 14.67 3.09
C VAL A 57 -10.65 15.74 2.16
N LYS A 58 -9.48 16.31 2.49
CA LYS A 58 -8.78 17.27 1.62
C LYS A 58 -8.45 16.66 0.25
N LEU A 59 -7.85 15.47 0.24
CA LEU A 59 -7.48 14.77 -0.98
C LEU A 59 -8.71 14.43 -1.83
N LEU A 60 -9.83 14.06 -1.20
CA LEU A 60 -11.11 13.82 -1.88
C LEU A 60 -11.62 15.08 -2.59
N LEU A 61 -11.57 16.23 -1.91
CA LEU A 61 -12.05 17.51 -2.46
C LEU A 61 -11.10 18.14 -3.50
N ALA A 62 -9.81 17.82 -3.44
CA ALA A 62 -8.81 18.30 -4.39
C ALA A 62 -9.07 17.76 -5.81
N GLY A 63 -9.62 16.55 -5.93
CA GLY A 63 -9.95 15.93 -7.22
C GLY A 63 -8.78 15.46 -8.05
N GLU A 64 -7.64 15.19 -7.40
CA GLU A 64 -6.45 14.62 -8.04
C GLU A 64 -6.63 13.12 -8.31
N GLN A 65 -7.41 12.42 -7.47
CA GLN A 65 -7.66 10.99 -7.58
C GLN A 65 -9.12 10.64 -7.32
N LEU A 66 -9.60 9.57 -7.96
CA LEU A 66 -10.93 9.01 -7.70
C LEU A 66 -10.84 8.00 -6.54
N PHE A 67 -11.40 8.34 -5.39
CA PHE A 67 -11.46 7.46 -4.22
C PHE A 67 -12.38 6.25 -4.43
N SER A 68 -12.31 5.26 -3.54
CA SER A 68 -13.28 4.14 -3.54
C SER A 68 -14.72 4.67 -3.39
N TRP A 69 -15.69 3.84 -3.80
CA TRP A 69 -17.10 4.17 -3.63
C TRP A 69 -17.49 4.38 -2.17
N GLU A 70 -16.75 3.78 -1.25
CA GLU A 70 -17.06 3.57 0.18
C GLU A 70 -16.70 4.85 0.91
N VAL A 71 -15.54 5.42 0.59
CA VAL A 71 -15.16 6.78 0.99
C VAL A 71 -16.10 7.81 0.38
N THR A 72 -16.44 7.65 -0.90
CA THR A 72 -17.26 8.62 -1.64
C THR A 72 -18.70 8.63 -1.13
N SER A 73 -19.31 7.48 -0.85
CA SER A 73 -20.68 7.36 -0.37
C SER A 73 -20.84 7.89 1.05
N VAL A 74 -19.89 7.59 1.94
CA VAL A 74 -19.85 8.14 3.30
C VAL A 74 -19.66 9.66 3.29
N PHE A 75 -18.84 10.18 2.38
CA PHE A 75 -18.71 11.62 2.21
C PHE A 75 -20.02 12.27 1.71
N LEU A 76 -20.68 11.66 0.73
CA LEU A 76 -21.96 12.15 0.22
C LEU A 76 -23.04 12.15 1.31
N ASP A 77 -23.12 11.08 2.09
CA ASP A 77 -24.01 10.96 3.24
C ASP A 77 -23.72 12.05 4.30
N ALA A 78 -22.45 12.31 4.61
CA ALA A 78 -22.04 13.39 5.50
C ALA A 78 -22.30 14.81 4.94
N CYS A 79 -22.55 14.94 3.64
CA CYS A 79 -23.02 16.17 3.00
C CYS A 79 -24.56 16.22 2.87
N ASP A 80 -25.27 15.24 3.45
CA ASP A 80 -26.72 15.07 3.34
C ASP A 80 -27.20 14.87 1.88
N ALA A 81 -26.29 14.40 1.01
CA ALA A 81 -26.56 14.00 -0.36
C ALA A 81 -26.89 12.51 -0.43
N THR A 82 -27.68 12.12 -1.43
CA THR A 82 -28.14 10.74 -1.58
C THR A 82 -27.14 9.89 -2.40
N PRO A 83 -26.39 8.94 -1.82
CA PRO A 83 -25.28 8.28 -2.51
C PRO A 83 -25.68 7.55 -3.80
N HIS A 84 -26.83 6.86 -3.81
CA HIS A 84 -27.25 6.06 -4.97
C HIS A 84 -27.41 6.90 -6.26
N GLN A 85 -27.72 8.19 -6.17
CA GLN A 85 -27.86 9.09 -7.33
C GLN A 85 -26.50 9.41 -7.98
N TRP A 86 -25.43 9.39 -7.19
CA TRP A 86 -24.07 9.69 -7.64
C TRP A 86 -23.33 8.46 -8.19
N ARG A 87 -23.76 7.27 -7.77
CA ARG A 87 -23.10 6.01 -8.09
C ARG A 87 -22.91 5.74 -9.58
N PRO A 88 -23.92 5.90 -10.46
CA PRO A 88 -23.75 5.61 -11.89
C PRO A 88 -22.64 6.47 -12.54
N ARG A 89 -22.49 7.72 -12.09
CA ARG A 89 -21.43 8.60 -12.56
C ARG A 89 -20.07 8.20 -12.00
N TRP A 90 -19.98 7.90 -10.70
CA TRP A 90 -18.75 7.40 -10.10
C TRP A 90 -18.27 6.10 -10.79
N GLU A 91 -19.17 5.16 -11.07
CA GLU A 91 -18.84 3.89 -11.74
C GLU A 91 -18.30 4.10 -13.16
N ARG A 92 -18.83 5.10 -13.89
CA ARG A 92 -18.31 5.49 -15.20
C ARG A 92 -16.86 5.96 -15.10
N LEU A 93 -16.59 6.90 -14.19
CA LEU A 93 -15.24 7.40 -13.93
C LEU A 93 -14.28 6.30 -13.46
N ALA A 94 -14.77 5.37 -12.63
CA ALA A 94 -13.99 4.24 -12.15
C ALA A 94 -13.59 3.31 -13.31
N ARG A 95 -14.52 2.97 -14.20
CA ARG A 95 -14.24 2.16 -15.40
C ARG A 95 -13.27 2.86 -16.36
N GLU A 96 -13.42 4.17 -16.57
CA GLU A 96 -12.48 4.98 -17.38
C GLU A 96 -11.06 4.96 -16.80
N LYS A 97 -10.92 4.86 -15.48
CA LYS A 97 -9.63 4.72 -14.79
C LYS A 97 -9.16 3.28 -14.65
N GLY A 98 -9.82 2.32 -15.31
CA GLY A 98 -9.49 0.90 -15.25
C GLY A 98 -9.75 0.26 -13.88
N ARG A 99 -10.50 0.91 -12.98
CA ARG A 99 -10.82 0.37 -11.67
C ARG A 99 -11.97 -0.63 -11.78
N ARG A 100 -11.82 -1.77 -11.09
CA ARG A 100 -12.88 -2.77 -10.98
C ARG A 100 -14.01 -2.25 -10.09
N VAL A 101 -15.21 -2.20 -10.64
CA VAL A 101 -16.44 -1.88 -9.88
C VAL A 101 -16.98 -3.18 -9.29
N TRP A 102 -17.11 -3.21 -7.97
CA TRP A 102 -17.64 -4.36 -7.25
C TRP A 102 -19.16 -4.21 -7.10
N SER A 103 -19.92 -5.26 -7.43
CA SER A 103 -21.34 -5.32 -7.11
C SER A 103 -21.54 -5.29 -5.60
N ARG A 104 -22.60 -4.62 -5.14
CA ARG A 104 -22.89 -4.42 -3.71
C ARG A 104 -24.37 -4.45 -3.48
N LYS A 105 -24.74 -4.89 -2.29
CA LYS A 105 -26.12 -4.90 -1.83
C LYS A 105 -26.61 -3.52 -1.38
N TYR A 106 -25.72 -2.73 -0.73
CA TYR A 106 -26.05 -1.42 -0.15
C TYR A 106 -24.90 -0.42 -0.34
N ASP A 107 -25.22 0.86 -0.27
CA ASP A 107 -24.25 1.96 -0.22
C ASP A 107 -23.84 2.22 1.23
N PRO A 108 -22.53 2.26 1.55
CA PRO A 108 -22.05 2.63 2.88
C PRO A 108 -22.53 4.03 3.28
N VAL A 109 -23.16 4.13 4.45
CA VAL A 109 -23.66 5.37 5.06
C VAL A 109 -23.22 5.45 6.51
N GLY A 110 -23.17 6.66 7.07
CA GLY A 110 -22.65 6.94 8.41
C GLY A 110 -21.12 6.97 8.50
N ALA A 111 -20.59 7.10 9.72
CA ALA A 111 -19.16 7.19 9.95
C ALA A 111 -18.45 5.83 9.86
N PHE A 112 -17.24 5.82 9.30
CA PHE A 112 -16.32 4.70 9.43
C PHE A 112 -15.95 4.45 10.90
N PRO A 113 -15.76 3.19 11.31
CA PRO A 113 -15.29 2.89 12.65
C PRO A 113 -13.89 3.47 12.89
N ASP A 114 -13.72 4.15 14.02
CA ASP A 114 -12.44 4.74 14.39
C ASP A 114 -11.51 3.69 15.01
N PRO A 115 -10.36 3.35 14.38
CA PRO A 115 -9.41 2.41 14.96
C PRO A 115 -8.88 2.89 16.32
N ASP A 116 -8.68 4.19 16.52
CA ASP A 116 -8.04 4.76 17.73
C ASP A 116 -8.90 4.57 18.99
N SER A 117 -10.19 4.26 18.82
CA SER A 117 -11.09 3.90 19.92
C SER A 117 -10.80 2.54 20.55
N ALA A 118 -10.01 1.67 19.89
CA ALA A 118 -9.62 0.37 20.42
C ALA A 118 -8.67 0.51 21.63
N ARG A 119 -8.99 -0.17 22.73
CA ARG A 119 -8.13 -0.27 23.92
C ARG A 119 -7.48 -1.64 24.09
N SER A 120 -7.90 -2.62 23.30
CA SER A 120 -7.34 -3.97 23.29
C SER A 120 -7.29 -4.57 21.88
N ILE A 121 -6.50 -5.63 21.72
CA ILE A 121 -6.44 -6.43 20.49
C ILE A 121 -7.82 -6.94 20.08
N ASP A 122 -8.62 -7.40 21.05
CA ASP A 122 -9.95 -7.95 20.78
C ASP A 122 -10.95 -6.89 20.31
N GLU A 123 -10.92 -5.70 20.94
CA GLU A 123 -11.72 -4.55 20.50
C GLU A 123 -11.32 -4.08 19.10
N PHE A 124 -10.01 -4.12 18.79
CA PHE A 124 -9.52 -3.80 17.46
C PHE A 124 -10.06 -4.76 16.39
N VAL A 125 -10.08 -6.07 16.67
CA VAL A 125 -10.69 -7.06 15.78
C VAL A 125 -12.20 -6.81 15.62
N ASP A 126 -12.90 -6.38 16.68
CA ASP A 126 -14.31 -6.03 16.61
C ASP A 126 -14.54 -4.79 15.72
N LEU A 127 -13.65 -3.80 15.75
CA LEU A 127 -13.67 -2.66 14.83
C LEU A 127 -13.38 -3.08 13.39
N MET A 128 -12.46 -4.02 13.14
CA MET A 128 -12.25 -4.57 11.79
C MET A 128 -13.52 -5.25 11.27
N GLN A 129 -14.25 -5.97 12.13
CA GLN A 129 -15.52 -6.58 11.76
C GLN A 129 -16.59 -5.51 11.46
N LYS A 130 -16.69 -4.45 12.27
CA LYS A 130 -17.56 -3.29 11.98
C LYS A 130 -17.22 -2.65 10.64
N LEU A 131 -15.93 -2.51 10.32
CA LEU A 131 -15.47 -1.97 9.04
C LEU A 131 -15.93 -2.82 7.87
N ARG A 132 -15.84 -4.16 7.99
CA ARG A 132 -16.32 -5.10 6.97
C ARG A 132 -17.82 -4.96 6.69
N VAL A 133 -18.61 -4.83 7.76
CA VAL A 133 -20.06 -4.64 7.67
C VAL A 133 -20.36 -3.30 7.00
N HIS A 134 -19.71 -2.23 7.47
CA HIS A 134 -19.86 -0.87 6.94
C HIS A 134 -19.50 -0.79 5.45
N ALA A 135 -18.46 -1.51 4.99
CA ALA A 135 -18.08 -1.59 3.58
C ALA A 135 -19.06 -2.41 2.69
N GLY A 136 -20.23 -2.79 3.20
CA GLY A 136 -21.27 -3.52 2.48
C GLY A 136 -21.27 -5.02 2.74
N GLU A 137 -20.99 -5.44 3.97
CA GLU A 137 -21.00 -6.84 4.42
C GLU A 137 -20.11 -7.77 3.57
N LEU A 138 -18.91 -7.31 3.23
CA LEU A 138 -18.02 -8.03 2.32
C LEU A 138 -17.71 -9.44 2.82
N THR A 139 -17.88 -10.45 1.95
CA THR A 139 -17.46 -11.82 2.28
C THR A 139 -15.93 -11.90 2.35
N TYR A 140 -15.39 -12.89 3.07
CA TYR A 140 -13.94 -13.07 3.15
C TYR A 140 -13.31 -13.40 1.78
N GLN A 141 -14.05 -14.06 0.88
CA GLN A 141 -13.62 -14.29 -0.50
C GLN A 141 -13.59 -12.99 -1.31
N THR A 142 -14.59 -12.13 -1.16
CA THR A 142 -14.61 -10.80 -1.80
C THR A 142 -13.45 -9.93 -1.32
N LEU A 143 -13.10 -9.98 -0.03
CA LEU A 143 -11.94 -9.28 0.51
C LEU A 143 -10.63 -9.80 -0.10
N GLU A 144 -10.47 -11.12 -0.22
CA GLU A 144 -9.32 -11.74 -0.86
C GLU A 144 -9.20 -11.31 -2.34
N ASP A 145 -10.30 -11.34 -3.09
CA ASP A 145 -10.33 -10.94 -4.49
C ASP A 145 -10.00 -9.45 -4.67
N ARG A 146 -10.46 -8.59 -3.76
CA ARG A 146 -10.10 -7.17 -3.73
C ARG A 146 -8.61 -6.97 -3.47
N ALA A 147 -8.05 -7.67 -2.48
CA ALA A 147 -6.62 -7.58 -2.18
C ALA A 147 -5.75 -8.05 -3.35
N LYS A 148 -6.17 -9.09 -4.09
CA LYS A 148 -5.47 -9.57 -5.29
C LYS A 148 -5.36 -8.51 -6.39
N VAL A 149 -6.41 -7.71 -6.60
CA VAL A 149 -6.40 -6.60 -7.59
C VAL A 149 -5.31 -5.58 -7.23
N GLU A 150 -5.11 -5.32 -5.95
CA GLU A 150 -4.08 -4.40 -5.44
C GLU A 150 -2.73 -5.10 -5.16
N HIS A 151 -2.53 -6.30 -5.71
CA HIS A 151 -1.31 -7.11 -5.55
C HIS A 151 -0.92 -7.42 -4.09
N ARG A 152 -1.89 -7.44 -3.17
CA ARG A 152 -1.70 -7.83 -1.77
C ARG A 152 -2.20 -9.24 -1.50
N ARG A 153 -1.59 -9.90 -0.51
CA ARG A 153 -2.04 -11.21 -0.02
C ARG A 153 -2.97 -11.04 1.17
N LEU A 154 -4.19 -11.54 1.02
CA LEU A 154 -5.18 -11.58 2.09
C LEU A 154 -5.96 -12.91 2.05
N PRO A 155 -5.35 -14.04 2.44
CA PRO A 155 -6.02 -15.34 2.37
C PRO A 155 -7.29 -15.37 3.24
N HIS A 156 -8.44 -15.73 2.65
CA HIS A 156 -9.71 -15.69 3.36
C HIS A 156 -9.74 -16.58 4.62
N THR A 157 -9.01 -17.70 4.63
CA THR A 157 -8.88 -18.59 5.80
C THR A 157 -8.20 -17.89 6.96
N THR A 158 -7.13 -17.14 6.69
CA THR A 158 -6.42 -16.33 7.69
C THR A 158 -7.30 -15.20 8.20
N VAL A 159 -8.01 -14.49 7.31
CA VAL A 159 -8.96 -13.43 7.73
C VAL A 159 -10.04 -14.03 8.63
N ASN A 160 -10.61 -15.18 8.28
CA ASN A 160 -11.60 -15.87 9.10
C ASN A 160 -11.04 -16.27 10.47
N ALA A 161 -9.80 -16.76 10.54
CA ALA A 161 -9.15 -17.09 11.82
C ALA A 161 -8.95 -15.84 12.71
N VAL A 162 -8.53 -14.71 12.11
CA VAL A 162 -8.41 -13.42 12.78
C VAL A 162 -9.77 -12.93 13.30
N MET A 163 -10.80 -12.94 12.47
CA MET A 163 -12.15 -12.47 12.86
C MET A 163 -12.80 -13.33 13.94
N LYS A 164 -12.40 -14.61 14.04
CA LYS A 164 -12.78 -15.51 15.13
C LYS A 164 -11.88 -15.40 16.36
N LYS A 165 -10.98 -14.41 16.40
CA LYS A 165 -10.00 -14.17 17.48
C LYS A 165 -9.12 -15.40 17.79
N ARG A 166 -8.92 -16.28 16.80
CA ARG A 166 -8.08 -17.50 16.92
C ARG A 166 -6.60 -17.23 16.68
N THR A 167 -6.30 -16.13 15.98
CA THR A 167 -4.94 -15.75 15.64
C THR A 167 -4.85 -14.23 15.61
N ARG A 168 -3.73 -13.67 16.07
CA ARG A 168 -3.49 -12.23 16.03
C ARG A 168 -3.22 -11.78 14.59
N PRO A 169 -3.83 -10.69 14.10
CA PRO A 169 -3.54 -10.18 12.77
C PRO A 169 -2.09 -9.71 12.65
N GLN A 170 -1.45 -9.98 11.52
CA GLN A 170 -0.16 -9.37 11.19
C GLN A 170 -0.37 -7.92 10.70
N PRO A 171 0.57 -6.99 10.92
CA PRO A 171 0.41 -5.59 10.49
C PRO A 171 0.09 -5.43 8.99
N ASP A 172 0.74 -6.23 8.14
CA ASP A 172 0.50 -6.18 6.70
C ASP A 172 -0.87 -6.76 6.31
N LEU A 173 -1.39 -7.72 7.10
CA LEU A 173 -2.76 -8.24 6.95
C LEU A 173 -3.79 -7.16 7.31
N VAL A 174 -3.55 -6.36 8.36
CA VAL A 174 -4.41 -5.23 8.73
C VAL A 174 -4.49 -4.22 7.58
N GLU A 175 -3.34 -3.81 7.01
CA GLU A 175 -3.35 -2.90 5.86
C GLU A 175 -4.09 -3.46 4.64
N ALA A 176 -3.82 -4.71 4.28
CA ALA A 176 -4.47 -5.35 3.13
C ALA A 176 -5.98 -5.51 3.33
N PHE A 177 -6.41 -5.79 4.57
CA PHE A 177 -7.82 -5.85 4.94
C PHE A 177 -8.50 -4.49 4.80
N VAL A 178 -7.90 -3.43 5.34
CA VAL A 178 -8.46 -2.06 5.30
C VAL A 178 -8.48 -1.53 3.86
N GLU A 179 -7.47 -1.85 3.06
CA GLU A 179 -7.46 -1.59 1.61
C GLU A 179 -8.61 -2.29 0.88
N ALA A 180 -8.83 -3.58 1.17
CA ALA A 180 -9.93 -4.34 0.58
C ALA A 180 -11.31 -3.80 1.01
N CYS A 181 -11.41 -3.14 2.16
CA CYS A 181 -12.61 -2.39 2.58
C CYS A 181 -12.75 -1.03 1.87
N GLY A 182 -11.80 -0.66 1.02
CA GLY A 182 -11.84 0.55 0.18
C GLY A 182 -11.23 1.78 0.83
N LEU A 183 -10.56 1.66 1.98
CA LEU A 183 -10.00 2.82 2.65
C LEU A 183 -8.64 3.21 2.03
N PRO A 184 -8.37 4.52 1.86
CA PRO A 184 -7.18 5.01 1.18
C PRO A 184 -5.93 4.88 2.05
N LEU A 185 -4.76 5.18 1.48
CA LEU A 185 -3.46 5.02 2.16
C LEU A 185 -3.36 5.69 3.55
N PRO A 186 -3.83 6.94 3.76
CA PRO A 186 -3.78 7.57 5.08
C PRO A 186 -4.54 6.76 6.14
N GLU A 187 -5.75 6.30 5.81
CA GLU A 187 -6.56 5.49 6.71
C GLU A 187 -5.93 4.11 6.98
N ARG A 188 -5.43 3.42 5.94
CA ARG A 188 -4.74 2.14 6.11
C ARG A 188 -3.59 2.24 7.11
N ARG A 189 -2.83 3.33 7.03
CA ARG A 189 -1.73 3.62 7.95
C ARG A 189 -2.25 3.84 9.37
N ARG A 190 -3.32 4.62 9.55
CA ARG A 190 -3.96 4.83 10.86
C ARG A 190 -4.31 3.51 11.54
N TRP A 191 -4.99 2.62 10.81
CA TRP A 191 -5.36 1.28 11.31
C TRP A 191 -4.14 0.43 11.67
N ARG A 192 -3.10 0.42 10.83
CA ARG A 192 -1.85 -0.31 11.13
C ARG A 192 -1.16 0.25 12.38
N MET A 193 -1.10 1.56 12.53
CA MET A 193 -0.43 2.19 13.67
C MET A 193 -1.11 1.82 14.97
N LYS A 194 -2.45 1.90 15.00
CA LYS A 194 -3.18 1.53 16.20
C LYS A 194 -3.00 0.06 16.56
N TRP A 195 -2.98 -0.84 15.57
CA TRP A 195 -2.65 -2.24 15.81
C TRP A 195 -1.27 -2.43 16.46
N MET A 196 -0.24 -1.74 15.94
CA MET A 196 1.11 -1.84 16.46
C MET A 196 1.25 -1.28 17.88
N GLU A 197 0.56 -0.17 18.18
CA GLU A 197 0.47 0.41 19.52
C GLU A 197 -0.11 -0.61 20.52
N LEU A 198 -1.24 -1.24 20.18
CA LEU A 198 -1.89 -2.24 21.04
C LEU A 198 -1.02 -3.49 21.27
N VAL A 199 -0.29 -3.94 20.25
CA VAL A 199 0.65 -5.07 20.39
C VAL A 199 1.81 -4.70 21.32
N ALA A 200 2.34 -3.48 21.20
CA ALA A 200 3.42 -3.01 22.08
C ALA A 200 2.95 -2.90 23.54
N GLN A 201 1.73 -2.41 23.77
CA GLN A 201 1.12 -2.33 25.11
C GLN A 201 0.90 -3.73 25.71
N GLY A 202 0.34 -4.67 24.94
CA GLY A 202 0.03 -6.02 25.43
C GLY A 202 1.24 -6.93 25.69
N GLN A 203 2.45 -6.54 25.29
CA GLN A 203 3.68 -7.25 25.64
C GLN A 203 4.14 -6.97 27.07
N GLY A 204 3.76 -5.83 27.67
CA GLY A 204 4.11 -5.47 29.05
C GLY A 204 3.33 -6.26 30.10
N ASP A 205 2.07 -6.61 29.81
CA ASP A 205 1.19 -7.26 30.80
C ASP A 205 1.51 -8.74 31.03
N HIS A 206 2.08 -9.42 30.03
CA HIS A 206 2.48 -10.82 30.15
C HIS A 206 3.79 -11.01 30.94
N THR A 207 4.73 -10.04 30.92
CA THR A 207 5.96 -10.14 31.70
C THR A 207 5.76 -9.77 33.17
N ALA A 208 4.81 -8.87 33.49
CA ALA A 208 4.47 -8.53 34.87
C ALA A 208 3.76 -9.67 35.62
N THR A 209 2.94 -10.47 34.92
CA THR A 209 2.18 -11.56 35.56
C THR A 209 3.01 -12.81 35.79
N ILE A 210 4.01 -13.09 34.93
CA ILE A 210 4.85 -14.30 35.07
C ILE A 210 5.87 -14.17 36.22
N ASN A 211 6.34 -12.96 36.55
CA ASN A 211 7.27 -12.73 37.66
C ASN A 211 6.59 -12.70 39.06
N GLY A 212 5.25 -12.67 39.13
CA GLY A 212 4.50 -12.71 40.39
C GLY A 212 4.00 -14.10 40.80
N ALA A 213 4.05 -15.10 39.92
CA ALA A 213 3.44 -16.42 40.12
C ALA A 213 4.45 -17.60 40.11
N GLN A 214 5.76 -17.34 40.11
CA GLN A 214 6.80 -18.38 40.24
C GLN A 214 7.34 -18.57 41.67
N ALA A 215 6.65 -18.06 42.69
CA ALA A 215 6.80 -18.52 44.06
C ALA A 215 5.56 -19.36 44.42
N GLN A 216 5.77 -20.66 44.67
CA GLN A 216 4.78 -21.65 45.13
C GLN A 216 3.95 -22.37 44.04
N GLN A 217 4.60 -23.20 43.23
CA GLN A 217 3.99 -24.47 42.82
C GLN A 217 5.05 -25.58 42.83
N THR A 218 5.47 -25.97 44.04
CA THR A 218 6.02 -27.30 44.31
C THR A 218 4.87 -28.30 44.26
N VAL A 219 4.59 -28.85 43.07
CA VAL A 219 3.72 -30.03 42.93
C VAL A 219 4.57 -31.26 43.30
N PRO A 220 4.15 -32.09 44.26
CA PRO A 220 4.80 -33.36 44.55
C PRO A 220 4.56 -34.31 43.36
N GLU A 221 5.66 -34.80 42.81
CA GLU A 221 5.71 -35.87 41.82
C GLU A 221 5.05 -37.13 42.40
N SER A 222 3.84 -37.43 41.93
CA SER A 222 3.12 -38.66 42.24
C SER A 222 3.26 -39.61 41.04
N PRO A 223 3.91 -40.79 41.20
CA PRO A 223 4.17 -41.69 40.09
C PRO A 223 2.90 -42.45 39.71
N SER A 224 2.41 -42.25 38.49
CA SER A 224 1.35 -43.08 37.89
C SER A 224 1.93 -44.16 36.97
N PRO A 225 1.35 -45.38 36.96
CA PRO A 225 1.87 -46.56 36.28
C PRO A 225 1.59 -46.56 34.76
N PRO A 226 2.26 -47.44 33.99
CA PRO A 226 2.14 -47.51 32.54
C PRO A 226 0.77 -48.03 32.08
N ILE A 227 0.14 -47.31 31.14
CA ILE A 227 -1.06 -47.76 30.43
C ILE A 227 -0.64 -48.58 29.20
N PRO A 228 -1.24 -49.75 28.94
CA PRO A 228 -0.93 -50.58 27.78
C PRO A 228 -1.50 -50.03 26.46
N ILE A 229 -0.73 -50.22 25.40
CA ILE A 229 -1.05 -49.93 24.01
C ILE A 229 -2.14 -50.91 23.55
N VAL A 230 -3.29 -50.40 23.12
CA VAL A 230 -4.28 -51.20 22.37
C VAL A 230 -4.43 -50.60 20.98
N SER A 231 -3.87 -51.32 20.01
CA SER A 231 -4.18 -51.23 18.59
C SER A 231 -5.65 -51.60 18.37
N SER A 232 -6.41 -50.79 17.65
CA SER A 232 -7.68 -51.20 17.08
C SER A 232 -7.75 -50.83 15.61
N SER A 233 -7.77 -51.88 14.80
CA SER A 233 -7.99 -51.89 13.36
C SER A 233 -9.45 -51.57 13.00
N ALA A 234 -9.63 -51.18 11.74
CA ALA A 234 -10.87 -50.82 11.03
C ALA A 234 -11.99 -51.90 11.07
N PRO A 235 -13.23 -51.65 10.54
CA PRO A 235 -13.43 -51.64 9.08
C PRO A 235 -14.50 -50.67 8.52
N LEU A 236 -14.46 -50.60 7.18
CA LEU A 236 -15.45 -50.06 6.25
C LEU A 236 -16.91 -50.43 6.59
N ALA A 237 -17.82 -49.50 6.30
CA ALA A 237 -19.16 -49.82 5.84
C ALA A 237 -19.58 -48.84 4.74
N GLU A 238 -19.78 -49.46 3.58
CA GLU A 238 -20.34 -48.98 2.33
C GLU A 238 -21.87 -49.02 2.42
N SER A 239 -22.57 -47.97 1.99
CA SER A 239 -23.97 -48.08 1.57
C SER A 239 -24.39 -46.91 0.69
N ALA A 240 -24.89 -47.30 -0.48
CA ALA A 240 -25.37 -46.51 -1.59
C ALA A 240 -26.82 -46.01 -1.41
N SER A 241 -27.33 -45.37 -2.48
CA SER A 241 -28.73 -45.01 -2.79
C SER A 241 -29.07 -43.53 -2.47
N THR A 242 -29.68 -42.71 -3.33
CA THR A 242 -30.44 -42.97 -4.57
C THR A 242 -30.45 -41.70 -5.44
N ALA A 243 -30.54 -41.91 -6.75
CA ALA A 243 -30.70 -40.91 -7.80
C ALA A 243 -31.99 -40.07 -7.65
N ASP A 244 -31.93 -38.80 -8.06
CA ASP A 244 -33.07 -38.14 -8.68
C ASP A 244 -32.61 -37.15 -9.77
N SER A 245 -33.45 -37.04 -10.79
CA SER A 245 -33.16 -36.66 -12.17
C SER A 245 -33.22 -35.16 -12.40
N ALA A 246 -32.30 -34.61 -13.19
CA ALA A 246 -32.46 -33.31 -13.85
C ALA A 246 -31.59 -33.21 -15.12
N PRO A 247 -32.00 -32.45 -16.13
CA PRO A 247 -31.79 -32.80 -17.53
C PRO A 247 -30.48 -32.31 -18.15
N ASP A 248 -30.06 -33.15 -19.09
CA ASP A 248 -29.15 -33.01 -20.22
C ASP A 248 -28.81 -31.57 -20.64
N MET A 249 -27.58 -31.15 -20.34
CA MET A 249 -26.92 -29.99 -20.96
C MET A 249 -25.76 -30.51 -21.83
N PRO A 250 -25.65 -30.09 -23.10
CA PRO A 250 -24.56 -30.52 -23.97
C PRO A 250 -23.20 -29.99 -23.46
N PRO A 251 -22.14 -30.80 -23.49
CA PRO A 251 -20.83 -30.41 -22.97
C PRO A 251 -20.17 -29.32 -23.84
N PRO A 252 -19.50 -28.32 -23.25
CA PRO A 252 -18.73 -27.34 -24.00
C PRO A 252 -17.48 -27.99 -24.62
N ALA A 253 -17.27 -27.70 -25.90
CA ALA A 253 -16.17 -28.19 -26.71
C ALA A 253 -14.78 -27.97 -26.07
N PRO A 254 -13.85 -28.93 -26.18
CA PRO A 254 -12.49 -28.79 -25.64
C PRO A 254 -11.69 -27.75 -26.44
N LYS A 255 -11.25 -26.69 -25.76
CA LYS A 255 -10.32 -25.71 -26.32
C LYS A 255 -8.95 -26.37 -26.51
N ARG A 256 -8.57 -26.53 -27.78
CA ARG A 256 -7.28 -27.09 -28.20
C ARG A 256 -6.13 -26.23 -27.68
N LEU A 257 -5.30 -26.86 -26.86
CA LEU A 257 -4.03 -26.36 -26.35
C LEU A 257 -3.01 -26.35 -27.51
N ILE A 258 -2.69 -25.18 -28.08
CA ILE A 258 -1.61 -25.04 -29.04
C ILE A 258 -0.30 -24.93 -28.27
N ARG A 259 0.30 -26.09 -27.98
CA ARG A 259 1.73 -26.22 -27.68
C ARG A 259 2.50 -25.95 -28.97
N ARG A 260 3.22 -24.83 -29.07
CA ARG A 260 4.31 -24.69 -30.04
C ARG A 260 5.61 -25.13 -29.38
N VAL A 261 5.99 -26.35 -29.71
CA VAL A 261 7.35 -26.87 -29.69
C VAL A 261 8.10 -26.18 -30.83
N VAL A 262 9.25 -25.58 -30.54
CA VAL A 262 10.30 -25.32 -31.55
C VAL A 262 11.57 -25.95 -31.02
N LEU A 263 11.85 -27.14 -31.55
CA LEU A 263 13.12 -27.84 -31.46
C LEU A 263 14.04 -27.32 -32.57
N GLY A 264 15.31 -27.15 -32.23
CA GLY A 264 16.43 -27.55 -33.08
C GLY A 264 16.89 -26.59 -34.18
N VAL A 265 18.05 -25.97 -33.96
CA VAL A 265 19.14 -26.01 -34.95
C VAL A 265 20.45 -26.22 -34.20
N SER A 266 20.90 -27.47 -34.18
CA SER A 266 22.30 -27.83 -33.99
C SER A 266 23.05 -27.43 -35.27
N GLY A 267 24.03 -26.53 -35.13
CA GLY A 267 24.93 -26.14 -36.22
C GLY A 267 26.36 -26.11 -35.69
N ALA A 268 27.09 -27.19 -35.96
CA ALA A 268 28.52 -27.30 -35.73
C ALA A 268 29.27 -26.25 -36.55
N PHE A 269 30.15 -25.46 -35.93
CA PHE A 269 31.18 -24.71 -36.63
C PHE A 269 32.49 -24.67 -35.81
N LEU A 270 33.42 -25.49 -36.27
CA LEU A 270 34.85 -25.23 -36.44
C LEU A 270 35.66 -24.66 -35.25
N LEU A 271 36.42 -25.58 -34.66
CA LEU A 271 37.74 -25.38 -34.05
C LEU A 271 38.66 -24.58 -34.98
N LEU A 272 38.95 -23.33 -34.60
CA LEU A 272 40.17 -22.64 -34.99
C LEU A 272 40.97 -22.33 -33.73
N ALA A 273 41.97 -23.17 -33.47
CA ALA A 273 43.04 -22.92 -32.52
C ALA A 273 43.93 -21.78 -33.06
N GLY A 274 43.57 -20.55 -32.72
CA GLY A 274 44.44 -19.38 -32.88
C GLY A 274 45.27 -19.21 -31.62
N ILE A 275 46.57 -19.48 -31.73
CA ILE A 275 47.59 -19.12 -30.72
C ILE A 275 47.71 -17.59 -30.73
N GLY A 276 46.79 -16.92 -30.02
CA GLY A 276 46.89 -15.50 -29.72
C GLY A 276 47.74 -15.33 -28.48
N VAL A 277 48.92 -14.75 -28.64
CA VAL A 277 49.75 -14.26 -27.53
C VAL A 277 48.98 -13.13 -26.85
N GLY A 278 48.11 -13.50 -25.91
CA GLY A 278 47.35 -12.57 -25.10
C GLY A 278 48.31 -11.81 -24.20
N ARG A 279 48.56 -10.54 -24.52
CA ARG A 279 48.94 -9.58 -23.48
C ARG A 279 47.79 -9.56 -22.49
N LEU A 280 47.95 -10.30 -21.40
CA LEU A 280 47.23 -10.10 -20.14
C LEU A 280 47.55 -8.67 -19.70
N THR A 281 46.84 -7.69 -20.25
CA THR A 281 46.64 -6.43 -19.55
C THR A 281 45.93 -6.83 -18.27
N ALA A 282 46.65 -6.81 -17.15
CA ALA A 282 46.04 -6.93 -15.85
C ALA A 282 44.91 -5.90 -15.81
N ALA A 283 43.66 -6.37 -15.98
CA ALA A 283 42.51 -5.54 -15.74
C ALA A 283 42.60 -5.24 -14.26
N GLU A 284 43.08 -4.04 -13.95
CA GLU A 284 43.15 -3.53 -12.60
C GLU A 284 41.74 -3.65 -12.04
N VAL A 285 41.55 -4.60 -11.13
CA VAL A 285 40.27 -4.81 -10.46
C VAL A 285 40.10 -3.59 -9.57
N VAL A 286 39.52 -2.55 -10.15
CA VAL A 286 39.15 -1.35 -9.42
C VAL A 286 38.06 -1.79 -8.45
N GLU A 287 38.44 -1.96 -7.18
CA GLU A 287 37.48 -2.21 -6.11
C GLU A 287 36.40 -1.13 -6.16
N THR A 288 35.16 -1.54 -6.42
CA THR A 288 34.03 -0.61 -6.41
C THR A 288 33.82 -0.15 -4.97
N PRO A 289 33.99 1.14 -4.66
CA PRO A 289 33.80 1.61 -3.30
C PRO A 289 32.35 1.38 -2.89
N ILE A 290 32.18 0.56 -1.85
CA ILE A 290 30.88 0.31 -1.22
C ILE A 290 30.62 1.48 -0.29
N LEU A 291 29.46 2.13 -0.44
CA LEU A 291 28.99 3.16 0.49
C LEU A 291 28.38 2.44 1.71
N GLY A 292 29.23 1.76 2.47
CA GLY A 292 28.87 1.08 3.70
C GLY A 292 29.24 1.92 4.92
N GLY A 293 28.57 1.66 6.04
CA GLY A 293 28.84 2.30 7.31
C GLY A 293 27.94 1.73 8.40
N PRO A 294 28.15 2.11 9.67
CA PRO A 294 27.16 1.84 10.71
C PRO A 294 25.85 2.58 10.38
N PRO A 295 24.70 2.13 10.89
CA PRO A 295 23.46 2.91 10.82
C PRO A 295 23.69 4.31 11.40
N TYR A 296 23.38 5.34 10.62
CA TYR A 296 23.59 6.74 11.02
C TYR A 296 22.36 7.27 11.76
N SER A 297 22.54 8.02 12.84
CA SER A 297 21.41 8.68 13.50
C SER A 297 20.91 9.86 12.66
N LEU A 298 19.60 9.93 12.46
CA LEU A 298 18.92 10.94 11.67
C LEU A 298 17.86 11.61 12.55
N ILE A 299 18.03 12.91 12.79
CA ILE A 299 17.10 13.71 13.59
C ILE A 299 16.22 14.52 12.64
N GLN A 300 14.93 14.62 12.95
CA GLN A 300 13.97 15.41 12.17
C GLN A 300 14.49 16.82 11.89
N ASP A 301 14.36 17.26 10.64
CA ASP A 301 14.76 18.59 10.15
C ASP A 301 16.26 18.91 10.28
N GLN A 302 17.07 17.98 10.79
CA GLN A 302 18.51 18.11 10.87
C GLN A 302 19.18 17.36 9.70
N PRO A 303 19.97 18.04 8.84
CA PRO A 303 20.66 17.40 7.73
C PRO A 303 21.80 16.51 8.24
N LEU A 304 21.79 15.24 7.84
CA LEU A 304 22.91 14.31 7.99
C LEU A 304 23.82 14.44 6.78
N SER A 305 25.08 14.80 6.99
CA SER A 305 26.09 15.00 5.94
C SER A 305 27.10 13.85 5.93
N LEU A 306 27.18 13.13 4.81
CA LEU A 306 28.06 11.99 4.60
C LEU A 306 29.09 12.33 3.51
N PRO A 307 30.32 12.74 3.88
CA PRO A 307 31.37 13.02 2.92
C PRO A 307 31.99 11.73 2.38
N TYR A 308 32.23 11.69 1.07
CA TYR A 308 32.88 10.56 0.40
C TYR A 308 34.02 11.06 -0.49
N LYS A 309 35.21 10.45 -0.31
CA LYS A 309 36.35 10.61 -1.22
C LYS A 309 36.32 9.46 -2.23
N LEU A 310 36.39 9.81 -3.50
CA LEU A 310 36.48 8.86 -4.60
C LEU A 310 37.98 8.68 -4.95
N PRO A 311 38.38 7.48 -5.41
CA PRO A 311 39.80 7.17 -5.60
C PRO A 311 40.46 8.02 -6.70
N MET A 312 39.69 8.55 -7.64
CA MET A 312 40.18 9.36 -8.76
C MET A 312 39.07 10.22 -9.38
N SER A 313 39.47 11.30 -10.05
CA SER A 313 38.57 12.20 -10.79
C SER A 313 38.20 11.65 -12.16
N ARG A 314 37.07 10.93 -12.21
CA ARG A 314 36.47 10.34 -13.42
C ARG A 314 34.96 10.45 -13.36
N ASP A 315 34.27 10.14 -14.45
CA ASP A 315 32.82 10.05 -14.42
C ASP A 315 32.38 8.88 -13.53
N TRP A 316 31.41 9.15 -12.64
CA TRP A 316 30.89 8.19 -11.69
C TRP A 316 29.36 8.11 -11.78
N HIS A 317 28.83 6.93 -11.47
CA HIS A 317 27.43 6.68 -11.23
C HIS A 317 27.23 6.17 -9.80
N LEU A 318 26.13 6.58 -9.18
CA LEU A 318 25.74 6.18 -7.85
C LEU A 318 24.44 5.36 -7.91
N ASP A 319 24.48 4.14 -7.38
CA ASP A 319 23.29 3.38 -7.01
C ASP A 319 23.06 3.60 -5.51
N LEU A 320 22.13 4.47 -5.16
CA LEU A 320 21.85 4.83 -3.76
C LEU A 320 20.66 4.01 -3.23
N ARG A 321 20.86 3.35 -2.09
CA ARG A 321 19.83 2.67 -1.30
C ARG A 321 19.86 3.22 0.12
N LEU A 322 18.79 3.89 0.50
CA LEU A 322 18.59 4.39 1.85
C LEU A 322 17.45 3.62 2.50
N THR A 323 17.69 3.08 3.69
CA THR A 323 16.68 2.40 4.51
C THR A 323 16.58 3.10 5.86
N LEU A 324 15.41 3.62 6.19
CA LEU A 324 15.11 4.16 7.52
C LEU A 324 14.82 3.01 8.48
N GLY A 325 15.70 2.86 9.47
CA GLY A 325 15.51 2.02 10.63
C GLY A 325 15.06 2.83 11.85
N HIS A 326 14.92 2.13 12.97
CA HIS A 326 14.53 2.70 14.26
C HIS A 326 15.73 2.70 15.21
N THR A 327 15.71 3.59 16.19
CA THR A 327 16.61 3.45 17.34
C THR A 327 16.05 2.37 18.28
N PRO A 328 16.90 1.61 19.00
CA PRO A 328 16.44 0.60 19.96
C PRO A 328 15.51 1.15 21.05
N GLU A 329 15.71 2.42 21.41
CA GLU A 329 14.98 3.12 22.47
C GLU A 329 13.68 3.77 21.96
N GLY A 330 13.61 4.09 20.67
CA GLY A 330 12.45 4.70 20.02
C GLY A 330 11.68 3.66 19.21
N GLY A 331 10.90 2.81 19.87
CA GLY A 331 9.99 1.88 19.20
C GLY A 331 9.21 2.63 18.10
N LEU A 332 9.24 2.10 16.86
CA LEU A 332 8.53 2.56 15.66
C LEU A 332 7.82 3.92 15.80
N GLN A 333 8.60 5.00 15.91
CA GLN A 333 8.00 6.32 16.07
C GLN A 333 7.16 6.61 14.82
N ASN A 334 5.92 7.08 15.04
CA ASN A 334 4.94 7.52 14.02
C ASN A 334 5.55 8.38 12.90
N CYS A 335 6.64 9.06 13.23
CA CYS A 335 7.56 9.77 12.36
C CYS A 335 7.76 9.19 10.96
N THR A 336 8.19 7.93 10.83
CA THR A 336 8.51 7.36 9.50
C THR A 336 7.32 7.35 8.54
N TYR A 337 6.09 7.40 9.05
CA TYR A 337 4.86 7.36 8.25
C TYR A 337 4.47 8.72 7.66
N TYR A 338 4.81 9.79 8.37
CA TYR A 338 4.64 11.18 7.93
C TYR A 338 5.95 11.76 7.37
N GLY A 339 6.99 10.94 7.35
CA GLY A 339 8.31 11.30 6.91
C GLY A 339 8.47 11.33 5.39
N GLN A 340 9.19 12.31 4.91
CA GLN A 340 9.79 12.35 3.59
C GLN A 340 11.31 12.49 3.75
N MET A 341 12.07 11.63 3.10
CA MET A 341 13.51 11.81 2.95
C MET A 341 13.76 12.75 1.78
N LEU A 342 14.56 13.79 2.01
CA LEU A 342 15.17 14.60 0.98
C LEU A 342 16.64 14.23 0.91
N VAL A 343 17.09 13.84 -0.27
CA VAL A 343 18.49 13.50 -0.54
C VAL A 343 19.06 14.53 -1.47
N ARG A 344 20.13 15.19 -1.05
CA ARG A 344 20.90 16.13 -1.85
C ARG A 344 22.30 15.59 -2.05
N ILE A 345 22.76 15.52 -3.30
CA ILE A 345 24.11 15.11 -3.64
C ILE A 345 24.88 16.34 -4.09
N GLU A 346 25.87 16.73 -3.31
CA GLU A 346 26.74 17.88 -3.56
C GLU A 346 28.06 17.42 -4.15
N ARG A 347 28.54 18.18 -5.14
CA ARG A 347 29.82 17.95 -5.82
C ARG A 347 30.54 19.29 -5.96
N PRO A 348 31.87 19.34 -5.84
CA PRO A 348 32.62 20.56 -6.09
C PRO A 348 32.36 21.09 -7.51
N GLY A 349 32.00 22.37 -7.62
CA GLY A 349 31.83 23.05 -8.92
C GLY A 349 30.58 22.68 -9.72
N ALA A 350 29.64 21.90 -9.17
CA ALA A 350 28.40 21.54 -9.86
C ALA A 350 27.16 21.81 -9.00
N SER A 351 26.03 22.05 -9.65
CA SER A 351 24.75 22.18 -8.96
C SER A 351 24.38 20.87 -8.23
N PRO A 352 23.78 20.98 -7.03
CA PRO A 352 23.36 19.82 -6.27
C PRO A 352 22.25 19.06 -7.00
N LEU A 353 22.27 17.74 -6.90
CA LEU A 353 21.18 16.88 -7.36
C LEU A 353 20.24 16.62 -6.20
N GLU A 354 18.93 16.86 -6.37
CA GLU A 354 17.93 16.70 -5.31
C GLU A 354 16.91 15.62 -5.65
N TYR A 355 16.64 14.76 -4.68
CA TYR A 355 15.67 13.68 -4.77
C TYR A 355 14.81 13.66 -3.52
N LYS A 356 13.54 13.24 -3.66
CA LYS A 356 12.60 13.13 -2.55
C LYS A 356 12.00 11.73 -2.55
N SER A 357 11.90 11.12 -1.37
CA SER A 357 11.11 9.90 -1.22
C SER A 357 9.61 10.23 -1.31
N LEU A 358 8.80 9.21 -1.58
CA LEU A 358 7.38 9.30 -1.32
C LEU A 358 7.12 9.38 0.19
N LEU A 359 6.04 10.06 0.57
CA LEU A 359 5.64 10.22 1.97
C LEU A 359 5.42 8.85 2.62
N GLY A 360 6.06 8.60 3.75
CA GLY A 360 5.93 7.36 4.51
C GLY A 360 6.74 6.18 3.99
N HIS A 361 7.55 6.37 2.94
CA HIS A 361 8.45 5.32 2.45
C HIS A 361 9.70 5.26 3.31
N ARG A 362 9.97 4.07 3.86
CA ARG A 362 11.20 3.79 4.62
C ARG A 362 12.39 3.56 3.71
N ASN A 363 12.14 3.11 2.49
CA ASN A 363 13.18 2.75 1.53
C ASN A 363 13.15 3.74 0.38
N LEU A 364 14.31 4.30 0.05
CA LEU A 364 14.53 5.10 -1.14
C LEU A 364 15.64 4.44 -1.95
N THR A 365 15.31 4.03 -3.18
CA THR A 365 16.28 3.45 -4.11
C THR A 365 16.35 4.34 -5.34
N LEU A 366 17.54 4.87 -5.61
CA LEU A 366 17.84 5.75 -6.74
C LEU A 366 18.96 5.10 -7.56
N PRO A 367 18.62 4.35 -8.61
CA PRO A 367 19.61 3.69 -9.44
C PRO A 367 20.29 4.67 -10.39
N ARG A 368 21.58 4.44 -10.66
CA ARG A 368 22.37 5.08 -11.73
C ARG A 368 22.34 6.62 -11.75
N ILE A 369 22.39 7.26 -10.59
CA ILE A 369 22.49 8.72 -10.50
C ILE A 369 23.82 9.17 -11.14
N PRO A 370 23.81 10.04 -12.17
CA PRO A 370 25.04 10.53 -12.79
C PRO A 370 25.72 11.54 -11.86
N ILE A 371 26.87 11.16 -11.30
CA ILE A 371 27.70 12.03 -10.44
C ILE A 371 28.66 12.86 -11.31
N GLY A 372 29.01 12.38 -12.51
CA GLY A 372 29.96 13.06 -13.39
C GLY A 372 31.38 13.10 -12.82
N ARG A 373 32.25 13.88 -13.46
CA ARG A 373 33.67 13.91 -13.15
C ARG A 373 34.00 14.58 -11.81
N THR A 374 34.36 13.79 -10.80
CA THR A 374 34.78 14.31 -9.50
C THR A 374 35.60 13.30 -8.71
N ASP A 375 36.42 13.79 -7.77
CA ASP A 375 37.18 13.00 -6.80
C ASP A 375 36.55 13.03 -5.39
N SER A 376 35.47 13.78 -5.21
CA SER A 376 34.82 13.95 -3.92
C SER A 376 33.34 14.30 -4.09
N MET A 377 32.52 13.76 -3.21
CA MET A 377 31.10 14.08 -3.16
C MET A 377 30.61 14.09 -1.71
N ARG A 378 29.45 14.69 -1.49
CA ARG A 378 28.76 14.67 -0.20
C ARG A 378 27.30 14.32 -0.41
N ILE A 379 26.83 13.33 0.34
CA ILE A 379 25.42 12.96 0.38
C ILE A 379 24.82 13.61 1.63
N VAL A 380 23.87 14.51 1.44
CA VAL A 380 23.12 15.17 2.51
C VAL A 380 21.73 14.58 2.54
N VAL A 381 21.36 13.97 3.67
CA VAL A 381 20.03 13.38 3.87
C VAL A 381 19.31 14.18 4.95
N THR A 382 18.14 14.72 4.61
CA THR A 382 17.26 15.39 5.57
C THR A 382 15.96 14.60 5.67
N PHE A 383 15.54 14.28 6.88
CA PHE A 383 14.22 13.73 7.12
C PHE A 383 13.26 14.83 7.54
N LYS A 384 12.19 15.03 6.77
CA LYS A 384 11.15 16.01 7.08
C LYS A 384 9.84 15.30 7.39
N VAL A 385 9.20 15.67 8.49
CA VAL A 385 7.83 15.26 8.76
C VAL A 385 6.90 16.22 8.04
N VAL A 386 6.06 15.70 7.14
CA VAL A 386 5.10 16.47 6.35
C VAL A 386 3.71 16.27 6.95
N GLY A 387 3.07 17.36 7.35
CA GLY A 387 1.77 17.37 8.05
C GLY A 387 1.91 17.73 9.53
N ARG A 388 0.79 17.92 10.24
CA ARG A 388 0.82 18.03 11.70
C ARG A 388 1.00 16.62 12.26
N PRO A 389 2.14 16.27 12.87
CA PRO A 389 2.21 15.04 13.65
C PRO A 389 1.09 15.09 14.70
N THR A 390 0.42 13.96 14.89
CA THR A 390 -0.54 13.79 15.98
C THR A 390 0.14 14.24 17.28
N PRO A 391 -0.55 14.99 18.17
CA PRO A 391 0.07 15.72 19.30
C PRO A 391 0.73 14.86 20.38
N ALA A 392 0.93 13.56 20.14
CA ALA A 392 1.51 12.60 21.09
C ALA A 392 3.00 12.29 20.86
N LEU A 393 3.67 12.93 19.89
CA LEU A 393 5.13 12.82 19.76
C LEU A 393 5.80 13.95 20.56
N ASP A 394 6.03 13.70 21.85
CA ASP A 394 6.86 14.56 22.69
C ASP A 394 8.34 14.41 22.30
N GLY A 395 8.75 15.09 21.22
CA GLY A 395 10.15 15.21 20.80
C GLY A 395 10.39 15.09 19.29
N PRO A 396 11.59 15.51 18.82
CA PRO A 396 11.97 15.35 17.42
C PRO A 396 12.14 13.87 17.10
N CYS A 397 11.66 13.47 15.92
CA CYS A 397 11.82 12.10 15.46
C CYS A 397 13.30 11.71 15.35
N GLN A 398 13.67 10.62 16.01
CA GLN A 398 15.00 10.02 15.90
C GLN A 398 14.92 8.70 15.14
N LEU A 399 15.62 8.63 14.03
CA LEU A 399 15.64 7.48 13.12
C LEU A 399 17.07 7.02 12.91
N THR A 400 17.23 5.80 12.41
CA THR A 400 18.51 5.34 11.86
C THR A 400 18.44 5.31 10.34
N LEU A 401 19.55 5.63 9.68
CA LEU A 401 19.69 5.59 8.23
C LEU A 401 20.75 4.54 7.88
N ASP A 402 20.33 3.50 7.18
CA ASP A 402 21.22 2.48 6.65
C ASP A 402 21.45 2.70 5.15
N LEU A 403 22.72 2.71 4.73
CA LEU A 403 23.16 2.85 3.34
C LEU A 403 23.55 1.50 2.70
N ASN A 404 23.40 0.39 3.41
CA ASN A 404 23.78 -0.93 2.94
C ASN A 404 23.20 -1.25 1.55
N GLY A 405 24.09 -1.71 0.66
CA GLY A 405 23.78 -1.98 -0.74
C GLY A 405 23.87 -0.78 -1.67
N SER A 406 24.27 0.40 -1.16
CA SER A 406 24.65 1.54 -2.00
C SER A 406 26.04 1.32 -2.61
N THR A 407 26.19 1.59 -3.90
CA THR A 407 27.47 1.39 -4.62
C THR A 407 27.79 2.56 -5.53
N VAL A 408 29.06 2.90 -5.65
CA VAL A 408 29.56 3.87 -6.65
C VAL A 408 30.37 3.13 -7.71
N ARG A 409 30.08 3.41 -8.98
CA ARG A 409 30.69 2.75 -10.14
C ARG A 409 31.24 3.78 -11.10
N ALA A 410 32.40 3.52 -11.71
CA ALA A 410 32.91 4.37 -12.77
C ALA A 410 31.92 4.34 -13.97
N GLY A 411 31.77 5.48 -14.64
CA GLY A 411 31.14 5.53 -15.97
C GLY A 411 32.01 4.80 -16.98
N GLU A 412 31.36 4.06 -17.88
CA GLU A 412 32.00 3.40 -19.02
C GLU A 412 32.44 4.42 -20.09
#